data_AF-A0AA40CQB8-F1
#
_entry.id   AF-A0AA40CQB8-F1
#
_cell.length_a   1.000
_cell.length_b   1.000
_cell.length_c   1.000
_cell.angle_alpha   90.00
_cell.angle_beta   90.00
_cell.angle_gamma   90.00
#
_symmetry.space_group_name_H-M   'P 1'
#
loop_
_entity.id
_entity.type
_entity.pdbx_description
1 polymer ?
#
loop_
_entity_poly.entity_id
_entity_poly.type
_entity_poly.pdbx_seq_one_letter_code
_entity_poly.pdbx_strand_id
1 'polypeptide(L)'
;MGSICGPPTANGLKAAFGADAVAVEGIDYGALLSTNFVQGGADPAGIREMQRLIQQATTQCPDSKLVVGGYSQGAALTHRAVEDLPQAQKDQIVAAFTFGDTQNEQVSVKVRGWILGLRFG
;
A
#
# COMPACT_ATOMS: atom_id res chain seq x y z
N MET A 1 5.43 -6.02 8.78
CA MET A 1 5.15 -4.57 8.91
C MET A 1 6.35 -3.88 9.58
N GLY A 2 6.72 -2.67 9.16
CA GLY A 2 7.82 -1.89 9.76
C GLY A 2 7.47 -1.18 11.07
N SER A 3 8.33 -0.27 11.56
CA SER A 3 8.20 0.37 12.89
C SER A 3 7.79 1.85 12.89
N ILE A 4 7.94 2.57 11.77
CA ILE A 4 7.80 4.04 11.74
C ILE A 4 6.39 4.48 11.34
N CYS A 5 6.01 4.37 10.06
CA CYS A 5 4.71 4.86 9.59
C CYS A 5 3.58 3.84 9.77
N GLY A 6 3.90 2.54 9.68
CA GLY A 6 2.91 1.46 9.73
C GLY A 6 2.16 1.37 11.05
N PRO A 7 2.85 1.15 12.19
CA PRO A 7 2.17 0.95 13.48
C PRO A 7 1.32 2.14 13.93
N PRO A 8 1.76 3.41 13.82
CA PRO A 8 0.90 4.55 14.16
C PRO A 8 -0.34 4.65 13.27
N THR A 9 -0.21 4.37 11.97
CA THR A 9 -1.35 4.38 11.04
C THR A 9 -2.35 3.27 11.40
N ALA A 10 -1.86 2.06 11.63
CA ALA A 10 -2.66 0.91 12.06
C ALA A 10 -3.40 1.17 13.38
N ASN A 11 -2.70 1.72 14.37
CA ASN A 11 -3.27 2.04 15.67
C ASN A 11 -4.32 3.16 15.57
N GLY A 12 -4.08 4.18 14.73
CA GLY A 12 -5.06 5.24 14.47
C GLY A 12 -6.36 4.71 13.85
N LEU A 13 -6.26 3.81 12.86
CA LEU A 13 -7.43 3.17 12.26
C LEU A 13 -8.19 2.32 13.28
N LYS A 14 -7.48 1.50 14.07
CA LYS A 14 -8.10 0.70 15.15
C LYS A 14 -8.78 1.57 16.19
N ALA A 15 -8.19 2.72 16.55
CA ALA A 15 -8.80 3.66 17.49
C ALA A 15 -10.06 4.32 16.91
N ALA A 16 -10.08 4.61 15.61
CA ALA A 16 -11.22 5.26 14.95
C ALA A 16 -12.40 4.32 14.67
N PHE A 17 -12.12 3.05 14.32
CA PHE A 17 -13.13 2.12 13.84
C PHE A 17 -13.36 0.91 14.76
N GLY A 18 -12.55 0.75 15.80
CA GLY A 18 -12.58 -0.41 16.70
C GLY A 18 -11.55 -1.46 16.32
N ALA A 19 -10.86 -2.02 17.32
CA ALA A 19 -9.77 -2.98 17.11
C ALA A 19 -10.23 -4.28 16.43
N ASP A 20 -11.46 -4.71 16.68
CA ASP A 20 -12.04 -5.93 16.11
C ASP A 20 -12.58 -5.73 14.69
N ALA A 21 -12.77 -4.47 14.28
CA ALA A 21 -13.26 -4.11 12.94
C ALA A 21 -12.13 -3.86 11.93
N VAL A 22 -10.86 -3.84 12.38
CA VAL A 22 -9.71 -3.48 11.55
C VAL A 22 -8.65 -4.57 11.62
N ALA A 23 -8.57 -5.36 10.54
CA ALA A 23 -7.44 -6.23 10.27
C ALA A 23 -6.27 -5.41 9.66
N VAL A 24 -5.04 -5.76 10.02
CA VAL A 24 -3.83 -5.09 9.55
C VAL A 24 -2.84 -6.15 9.12
N GLU A 25 -2.38 -6.05 7.88
CA GLU A 25 -1.42 -6.99 7.29
C GLU A 25 -0.17 -6.26 6.83
N GLY A 26 0.99 -6.86 7.05
CA GLY A 26 2.27 -6.32 6.63
C GLY A 26 2.79 -7.07 5.41
N ILE A 27 3.37 -6.35 4.45
CA ILE A 27 4.05 -7.01 3.33
C ILE A 27 5.39 -7.55 3.84
N ASP A 28 5.59 -8.86 3.72
CA ASP A 28 6.85 -9.51 4.07
C ASP A 28 7.79 -9.53 2.87
N TYR A 29 8.86 -8.75 2.95
CA TYR A 29 9.87 -8.64 1.90
C TYR A 29 11.20 -8.07 2.46
N GLY A 30 12.29 -8.24 1.71
CA GLY A 30 13.64 -7.94 2.20
C GLY A 30 13.97 -6.46 2.39
N ALA A 31 13.20 -5.54 1.80
CA ALA A 31 13.35 -4.08 1.94
C ALA A 31 14.79 -3.56 1.72
N LEU A 32 15.54 -4.17 0.80
CA LEU A 32 16.94 -3.84 0.56
C LEU A 32 17.08 -2.45 -0.08
N LEU A 33 18.12 -1.70 0.29
CA LEU A 33 18.39 -0.41 -0.37
C LEU A 33 18.66 -0.57 -1.87
N SER A 34 19.34 -1.65 -2.26
CA SER A 34 19.68 -1.94 -3.65
C SER A 34 18.45 -2.08 -4.55
N THR A 35 17.33 -2.58 -4.03
CA THR A 35 16.08 -2.72 -4.80
C THR A 35 15.35 -1.39 -5.00
N ASN A 36 15.81 -0.27 -4.45
CA ASN A 36 15.32 1.06 -4.88
C ASN A 36 15.84 1.43 -6.27
N PHE A 37 16.95 0.84 -6.72
CA PHE A 37 17.60 1.22 -7.98
C PHE A 37 17.18 0.32 -9.16
N VAL A 38 16.39 -0.72 -8.92
CA VAL A 38 15.83 -1.53 -10.00
C VAL A 38 14.66 -0.80 -10.65
N GLN A 39 14.30 -1.21 -11.87
CA GLN A 39 13.13 -0.67 -12.56
C GLN A 39 11.89 -0.81 -11.67
N GLY A 40 11.18 0.31 -11.47
CA GLY A 40 9.99 0.38 -10.64
C GLY A 40 10.24 0.87 -9.22
N GLY A 41 11.50 0.97 -8.77
CA GLY A 41 11.89 1.61 -7.51
C GLY A 41 11.58 0.78 -6.26
N ALA A 42 11.24 -0.50 -6.41
CA ALA A 42 10.87 -1.38 -5.31
C ALA A 42 11.31 -2.83 -5.54
N ASP A 43 11.37 -3.59 -4.45
CA ASP A 43 11.64 -5.02 -4.49
C ASP A 43 10.52 -5.79 -5.22
N PRO A 44 10.81 -6.49 -6.33
CA PRO A 44 9.81 -7.27 -7.06
C PRO A 44 9.13 -8.36 -6.23
N ALA A 45 9.82 -8.92 -5.23
CA ALA A 45 9.21 -9.90 -4.33
C ALA A 45 8.13 -9.24 -3.47
N GLY A 46 8.39 -8.04 -2.96
CA GLY A 46 7.42 -7.27 -2.19
C GLY A 46 6.21 -6.86 -3.02
N ILE A 47 6.40 -6.48 -4.29
CA ILE A 47 5.29 -6.15 -5.20
C ILE A 47 4.35 -7.36 -5.35
N ARG A 48 4.91 -8.53 -5.65
CA ARG A 48 4.13 -9.77 -5.80
C ARG A 48 3.43 -10.18 -4.50
N GLU A 49 4.09 -10.01 -3.36
CA GLU A 49 3.49 -10.36 -2.08
C GLU A 49 2.32 -9.44 -1.74
N MET A 50 2.43 -8.14 -2.02
CA MET A 50 1.29 -7.23 -1.87
C MET A 50 0.13 -7.57 -2.80
N GLN A 51 0.40 -7.92 -4.06
CA GLN A 51 -0.65 -8.39 -4.97
C GLN A 51 -1.33 -9.65 -4.43
N ARG A 52 -0.56 -10.62 -3.94
CA ARG A 52 -1.08 -11.86 -3.34
C ARG A 52 -1.98 -11.56 -2.14
N LEU A 53 -1.56 -10.67 -1.24
CA LEU A 53 -2.31 -10.29 -0.05
C LEU A 53 -3.58 -9.50 -0.38
N ILE A 54 -3.54 -8.62 -1.38
CA ILE A 54 -4.74 -7.93 -1.88
C ILE A 54 -5.73 -8.94 -2.48
N GLN A 55 -5.26 -9.87 -3.31
CA GLN A 55 -6.10 -10.93 -3.83
C GLN A 55 -6.71 -11.77 -2.71
N GLN A 56 -5.91 -12.14 -1.71
CA GLN A 56 -6.38 -12.90 -0.55
C GLN A 56 -7.47 -12.15 0.21
N ALA A 57 -7.25 -10.87 0.54
CA ALA A 57 -8.19 -10.05 1.28
C ALA A 57 -9.51 -9.86 0.52
N THR A 58 -9.44 -9.53 -0.77
CA THR A 58 -10.64 -9.32 -1.63
C THR A 58 -11.42 -10.61 -1.88
N THR A 59 -10.77 -11.78 -1.78
CA THR A 59 -11.41 -13.10 -1.91
C THR A 59 -12.05 -13.56 -0.60
N GLN A 60 -11.35 -13.40 0.52
CA GLN A 60 -11.82 -13.86 1.84
C GLN A 60 -12.88 -12.92 2.42
N CYS A 61 -12.80 -11.63 2.10
CA CYS A 61 -13.63 -10.58 2.68
C CYS A 61 -14.18 -9.65 1.59
N PRO A 62 -15.05 -10.12 0.67
CA PRO A 62 -15.48 -9.36 -0.50
C PRO A 62 -16.26 -8.08 -0.18
N ASP A 63 -16.87 -8.00 1.01
CA ASP A 63 -17.61 -6.83 1.48
C ASP A 63 -16.75 -5.86 2.31
N SER A 64 -15.48 -6.21 2.57
CA SER A 64 -14.57 -5.36 3.33
C SER A 64 -14.02 -4.22 2.48
N LYS A 65 -13.82 -3.08 3.13
CA LYS A 65 -13.15 -1.93 2.54
C LYS A 65 -11.64 -2.12 2.65
N LEU A 66 -10.92 -2.08 1.54
CA LEU A 66 -9.48 -2.25 1.53
C LEU A 66 -8.77 -0.89 1.52
N VAL A 67 -7.81 -0.71 2.42
CA VAL A 67 -6.90 0.44 2.42
C VAL A 67 -5.49 -0.10 2.25
N VAL A 68 -4.72 0.49 1.33
CA VAL A 68 -3.34 0.10 1.04
C VAL A 68 -2.39 1.28 1.22
N GLY A 69 -1.12 1.00 1.52
CA GLY A 69 -0.15 2.08 1.59
C GLY A 69 1.25 1.65 1.99
N GLY A 70 2.18 2.58 1.88
CA GLY A 70 3.58 2.33 2.16
C GLY A 70 4.42 3.56 2.41
N TYR A 71 5.62 3.33 2.96
CA TYR A 71 6.62 4.36 3.24
C TYR A 71 7.91 4.09 2.45
N SER A 72 8.52 5.13 1.88
CA SER A 72 9.77 5.02 1.11
C SER A 72 9.68 3.97 0.00
N GLN A 73 10.52 2.94 -0.03
CA GLN A 73 10.41 1.83 -0.99
C GLN A 73 9.03 1.15 -0.98
N GLY A 74 8.36 1.10 0.18
CA GLY A 74 7.00 0.55 0.30
C GLY A 74 5.94 1.39 -0.43
N ALA A 75 6.18 2.68 -0.63
CA ALA A 75 5.32 3.53 -1.45
C ALA A 75 5.41 3.14 -2.93
N ALA A 76 6.65 2.98 -3.43
CA ALA A 76 6.90 2.48 -4.78
C ALA A 76 6.28 1.09 -4.99
N LEU A 77 6.42 0.20 -3.99
CA LEU A 77 5.79 -1.12 -3.98
C LEU A 77 4.26 -1.00 -4.10
N THR A 78 3.64 -0.08 -3.34
CA THR A 78 2.20 0.17 -3.40
C THR A 78 1.74 0.59 -4.80
N HIS A 79 2.45 1.52 -5.44
CA HIS A 79 2.16 1.94 -6.83
C HIS A 79 2.16 0.75 -7.78
N ARG A 80 3.27 0.00 -7.80
CA ARG A 80 3.47 -1.12 -8.73
C ARG A 80 2.49 -2.25 -8.49
N ALA A 81 2.22 -2.58 -7.24
CA ALA A 81 1.24 -3.61 -6.92
C ALA A 81 -0.14 -3.21 -7.45
N VAL A 82 -0.59 -2.00 -7.15
CA VAL A 82 -1.94 -1.50 -7.50
C VAL A 82 -2.10 -1.31 -9.01
N GLU A 83 -1.10 -0.79 -9.73
CA GLU A 83 -1.15 -0.57 -11.18
C GLU A 83 -1.56 -1.85 -11.95
N ASP A 84 -1.04 -3.00 -11.51
CA ASP A 84 -1.19 -4.29 -12.20
C ASP A 84 -2.38 -5.13 -11.71
N LEU A 85 -3.17 -4.66 -10.73
CA LEU A 85 -4.33 -5.41 -10.24
C LEU A 85 -5.49 -5.44 -11.27
N PRO A 86 -6.26 -6.56 -11.32
CA PRO A 86 -7.59 -6.59 -11.90
C PRO A 86 -8.50 -5.46 -11.39
N GLN A 87 -9.35 -4.92 -12.26
CA GLN A 87 -10.22 -3.80 -11.93
C GLN A 87 -11.14 -4.10 -10.72
N ALA A 88 -11.68 -5.32 -10.64
CA ALA A 88 -12.53 -5.73 -9.51
C ALA A 88 -11.83 -5.64 -8.14
N GLN A 89 -10.51 -5.85 -8.10
CA GLN A 89 -9.73 -5.69 -6.86
C GLN A 89 -9.43 -4.22 -6.58
N LYS A 90 -9.14 -3.43 -7.63
CA LYS A 90 -8.98 -1.97 -7.53
C LYS A 90 -10.24 -1.31 -6.99
N ASP A 91 -11.42 -1.78 -7.39
CA ASP A 91 -12.71 -1.22 -6.97
C ASP A 91 -13.00 -1.44 -5.47
N GLN A 92 -12.39 -2.45 -4.83
CA GLN A 92 -12.48 -2.66 -3.38
C GLN A 92 -11.47 -1.82 -2.58
N ILE A 93 -10.46 -1.23 -3.24
CA ILE A 93 -9.50 -0.32 -2.60
C ILE A 93 -10.16 1.05 -2.44
N VAL A 94 -10.57 1.35 -1.21
CA VAL A 94 -11.22 2.62 -0.87
C VAL A 94 -10.25 3.71 -0.46
N ALA A 95 -8.95 3.41 -0.34
CA ALA A 95 -7.91 4.42 -0.17
C ALA A 95 -6.52 3.81 -0.43
N ALA A 96 -5.64 4.61 -1.01
CA ALA A 96 -4.22 4.35 -1.09
C ALA A 96 -3.45 5.55 -0.51
N PHE A 97 -2.44 5.30 0.32
CA PHE A 97 -1.61 6.37 0.90
C PHE A 97 -0.12 6.05 0.76
N THR A 98 0.69 7.11 0.63
CA THR A 98 2.14 6.99 0.60
C THR A 98 2.78 8.02 1.52
N PHE A 99 3.88 7.62 2.16
CA PHE A 99 4.74 8.50 2.95
C PHE A 99 6.15 8.48 2.35
N GLY A 100 6.77 9.64 2.13
CA GLY A 100 8.15 9.71 1.60
C GLY A 100 8.33 8.96 0.27
N ASP A 101 7.37 9.11 -0.64
CA ASP A 101 7.25 8.34 -1.87
C ASP A 101 8.40 8.61 -2.85
N THR A 102 9.23 7.60 -3.10
CA THR A 102 10.40 7.67 -3.99
C THR A 102 10.03 7.77 -5.47
N GLN A 103 8.77 7.47 -5.82
CA GLN A 103 8.27 7.46 -7.19
C GLN A 103 7.32 8.64 -7.50
N ASN A 104 7.10 9.56 -6.56
CA ASN A 104 6.11 10.64 -6.68
C ASN A 104 6.29 11.52 -7.93
N GLU A 105 7.51 11.79 -8.38
CA GLU A 105 7.77 12.58 -9.60
C GLU A 105 7.77 11.72 -10.88
N GLN A 106 7.99 10.42 -10.74
CA GLN A 106 8.12 9.47 -11.85
C GLN A 106 6.78 8.85 -12.24
N VAL A 107 5.83 8.84 -11.30
CA VAL A 107 4.52 8.20 -11.43
C VAL A 107 3.45 9.27 -11.26
N SER A 108 2.98 9.81 -12.38
CA SER A 108 1.81 10.71 -12.43
C SER A 108 0.48 9.96 -12.24
N VAL A 109 0.44 8.92 -11.40
CA VAL A 109 -0.79 8.13 -11.20
C VAL A 109 -1.71 8.88 -10.25
N LYS A 110 -2.51 9.76 -10.84
CA LYS A 110 -3.86 10.04 -10.34
C LYS A 110 -4.68 8.77 -10.55
N VAL A 111 -4.75 7.91 -9.55
CA VAL A 111 -5.89 6.98 -9.45
C VAL A 111 -7.13 7.88 -9.46
N ARG A 112 -8.04 7.73 -10.42
CA ARG A 112 -9.20 8.63 -10.60
C ARG A 112 -9.89 8.87 -9.24
N GLY A 113 -9.84 10.13 -8.77
CA GLY A 113 -10.46 10.55 -7.50
C GLY A 113 -9.52 10.69 -6.30
N TRP A 114 -8.25 10.32 -6.40
CA TRP A 114 -7.30 10.31 -5.26
C TRP A 114 -6.13 11.27 -5.47
N ILE A 115 -5.92 12.18 -4.52
CA ILE A 115 -4.63 12.87 -4.37
C ILE A 115 -3.75 11.96 -3.53
N LEU A 116 -2.84 11.23 -4.17
CA LEU A 116 -1.72 10.62 -3.46
C LEU A 116 -0.74 11.74 -3.12
N GLY A 117 -0.65 12.10 -1.84
CA GLY A 117 0.24 13.16 -1.38
C GLY A 117 -0.36 13.98 -0.25
N LEU A 118 -0.44 13.42 0.96
CA LEU A 118 -0.51 14.26 2.15
C LEU A 118 0.87 14.90 2.34
N ARG A 119 1.02 16.15 1.90
CA ARG A 119 2.06 17.03 2.43
C ARG A 119 1.81 17.20 3.92
N PHE A 120 2.61 16.55 4.75
CA PHE A 120 2.80 17.06 6.11
C PHE A 120 3.68 18.30 5.96
N GLY A 121 3.18 19.41 6.51
CA GLY A 121 3.82 20.73 6.45
C GLY A 121 5.20 20.76 7.08
#